data_AF-X6GEJ2-F1
#
_entry.id   AF-X6GEJ2-F1
#
_cell.length_a   1.000
_cell.length_b   1.000
_cell.length_c   1.000
_cell.angle_alpha   90.00
_cell.angle_beta   90.00
_cell.angle_gamma   90.00
#
_symmetry.space_group_name_H-M   'P 1'
#
loop_
_entity.id
_entity.type
_entity.pdbx_description
1 polymer ?
#
loop_
_entity_poly.entity_id
_entity_poly.type
_entity_poly.pdbx_seq_one_letter_code
_entity_poly.pdbx_strand_id
1 'polypeptide(L)' 'MFEFYRLEVAKARQGVKPAENSLKRANELLDEDGGVALNLALCGRIRAEQRRVIDARERLTKIDPNSTDNVG' A
#
# COMPACT_ATOMS: atom_id res chain seq x y z
N MET A 1 26.19 3.75 11.04
CA MET A 1 25.55 4.35 9.86
C MET A 1 24.79 3.32 9.02
N PHE A 2 25.39 2.17 8.69
CA PHE A 2 24.74 1.12 7.88
C PHE A 2 23.52 0.44 8.54
N GLU A 3 23.54 0.27 9.87
CA GLU A 3 22.45 -0.37 10.62
C GLU A 3 21.19 0.49 10.71
N PHE A 4 21.31 1.83 10.74
CA PHE A 4 20.16 2.73 10.71
C PHE A 4 19.43 2.68 9.37
N TYR A 5 20.19 2.69 8.27
CA TYR A 5 19.65 2.57 6.93
C TYR A 5 18.96 1.22 6.71
N ARG A 6 19.55 0.11 7.18
CA ARG A 6 18.91 -1.22 7.13
C ARG A 6 17.62 -1.27 7.94
N LEU A 7 17.59 -0.63 9.11
CA LEU A 7 16.39 -0.56 9.95
C LEU A 7 15.27 0.26 9.29
N GLU A 8 15.60 1.36 8.63
CA GLU A 8 14.64 2.17 7.88
C GLU A 8 14.07 1.42 6.66
N VAL A 9 14.92 0.73 5.90
CA VAL A 9 14.49 -0.13 4.79
C VAL A 9 13.60 -1.28 5.27
N ALA A 10 13.96 -1.93 6.38
CA ALA A 10 13.17 -3.02 6.96
C ALA A 10 11.79 -2.52 7.41
N LYS A 11 11.71 -1.35 8.06
CA LYS A 11 10.45 -0.72 8.46
C LYS A 11 9.59 -0.33 7.27
N ALA A 12 10.19 0.24 6.22
CA ALA A 12 9.48 0.59 4.99
C ALA A 12 8.90 -0.67 4.33
N ARG A 13 9.70 -1.74 4.16
CA ARG A 13 9.24 -3.03 3.62
C ARG A 13 8.15 -3.67 4.47
N GLN A 14 8.24 -3.57 5.80
CA GLN A 14 7.24 -4.10 6.71
C GLN A 14 5.87 -3.41 6.54
N GLY A 15 5.84 -2.13 6.13
CA GLY A 15 4.61 -1.37 5.90
C GLY A 15 3.91 -1.67 4.57
N VAL A 16 4.63 -2.20 3.57
CA VAL A 16 4.08 -2.46 2.23
C VAL A 16 3.06 -3.60 2.24
N LYS A 17 3.43 -4.77 2.78
CA LYS A 17 2.54 -5.95 2.83
C LYS A 17 1.19 -5.70 3.52
N PRO A 18 1.14 -5.06 4.71
CA PRO A 18 -0.13 -4.70 5.35
C PRO A 18 -0.97 -3.73 4.52
N ALA A 19 -0.35 -2.76 3.83
CA ALA A 19 -1.06 -1.83 2.97
C ALA A 19 -1.67 -2.52 1.74
N GLU A 20 -0.92 -3.42 1.10
CA GLU A 20 -1.40 -4.26 0.00
C GLU A 20 -2.58 -5.14 0.43
N ASN A 21 -2.49 -5.78 1.60
CA ASN A 21 -3.59 -6.59 2.15
C ASN A 21 -4.84 -5.74 2.46
N SER A 22 -4.66 -4.52 2.97
CA SER A 22 -5.75 -3.58 3.23
C SER A 22 -6.46 -3.19 1.93
N LEU A 23 -5.69 -2.92 0.87
CA LEU A 23 -6.21 -2.61 -0.45
C LEU A 23 -6.95 -3.80 -1.06
N LYS A 24 -6.39 -5.01 -0.96
CA LYS A 24 -7.03 -6.25 -1.44
C LYS A 24 -8.40 -6.45 -0.76
N ARG A 25 -8.45 -6.33 0.56
CA ARG A 25 -9.71 -6.45 1.32
C ARG A 25 -10.72 -5.36 0.97
N ALA A 26 -10.26 -4.14 0.67
CA ALA A 26 -11.14 -3.08 0.23
C ALA A 26 -11.74 -3.36 -1.16
N ASN A 27 -10.98 -3.98 -2.07
CA ASN A 27 -11.49 -4.41 -3.37
C ASN A 27 -12.48 -5.59 -3.24
N GLU A 28 -12.19 -6.59 -2.39
CA GLU A 28 -13.10 -7.73 -2.15
C GLU A 28 -14.48 -7.27 -1.65
N LEU A 29 -14.53 -6.22 -0.83
CA LEU A 29 -15.79 -5.64 -0.35
C LEU A 29 -16.58 -4.89 -1.45
N LEU A 30 -15.96 -4.52 -2.58
CA LEU A 30 -16.67 -3.93 -3.73
C LEU A 30 -17.32 -5.02 -4.57
N ASP A 31 -16.76 -6.23 -4.54
CA ASP A 31 -17.26 -7.38 -5.27
C ASP A 31 -18.44 -8.05 -4.54
N GLU A 32 -18.66 -7.72 -3.25
CA GLU A 32 -19.85 -8.09 -2.50
C GLU A 32 -21.01 -7.14 -2.84
N ASP A 33 -22.22 -7.67 -3.12
CA ASP A 33 -23.44 -6.93 -3.47
C ASP A 33 -23.97 -6.04 -2.33
N GLY A 34 -23.27 -4.95 -2.04
CA GLY A 34 -23.69 -3.88 -1.16
C GLY A 34 -23.96 -2.64 -1.99
N GLY A 35 -25.24 -2.27 -2.14
CA GLY A 35 -25.71 -1.27 -3.10
C GLY A 35 -24.94 0.07 -3.19
N VAL A 36 -25.28 0.88 -4.20
CA VAL A 36 -24.54 2.07 -4.70
C VAL A 36 -23.86 2.97 -3.65
N ALA A 37 -24.48 3.21 -2.49
CA ALA A 37 -23.89 4.02 -1.42
C ALA A 37 -22.68 3.36 -0.73
N LEU A 38 -22.71 2.03 -0.53
CA LEU A 38 -21.58 1.26 0.00
C LEU A 38 -20.44 1.24 -1.01
N ASN A 39 -20.75 1.05 -2.29
CA ASN A 39 -19.78 1.07 -3.39
C ASN A 39 -19.07 2.43 -3.53
N LEU A 40 -19.78 3.56 -3.35
CA LEU A 40 -19.16 4.89 -3.42
C LEU A 40 -18.24 5.18 -2.22
N ALA A 41 -18.68 4.83 -1.00
CA ALA A 41 -17.86 4.96 0.20
C ALA A 41 -16.60 4.08 0.12
N LEU A 42 -16.73 2.89 -0.44
CA LEU A 42 -15.65 1.94 -0.62
C LEU A 42 -14.68 2.36 -1.73
N CYS A 43 -15.16 2.92 -2.84
CA CYS A 43 -14.33 3.58 -3.83
C CYS A 43 -13.48 4.71 -3.23
N GLY A 44 -14.06 5.50 -2.31
CA GLY A 44 -13.31 6.52 -1.56
C GLY A 44 -12.18 5.92 -0.73
N ARG A 45 -12.46 4.81 -0.04
CA ARG A 45 -11.48 4.09 0.78
C ARG A 45 -10.37 3.46 -0.07
N ILE A 46 -10.70 2.86 -1.21
CA ILE A 46 -9.72 2.29 -2.14
C ILE A 46 -8.77 3.35 -2.66
N ARG A 47 -9.27 4.52 -3.07
CA ARG A 47 -8.42 5.64 -3.49
C ARG A 47 -7.46 6.09 -2.39
N ALA A 48 -7.92 6.10 -1.14
CA ALA A 48 -7.08 6.45 0.00
C ALA A 48 -5.97 5.40 0.24
N GLU A 49 -6.28 4.12 0.15
CA GLU A 49 -5.27 3.06 0.29
C GLU A 49 -4.31 3.01 -0.91
N GLN A 50 -4.79 3.23 -2.14
CA GLN A 50 -3.93 3.39 -3.32
C GLN A 50 -2.92 4.53 -3.14
N ARG A 51 -3.37 5.68 -2.62
CA ARG A 51 -2.47 6.80 -2.32
C ARG A 51 -1.40 6.40 -1.31
N ARG A 52 -1.78 5.70 -0.24
CA ARG A 52 -0.83 5.22 0.78
C ARG A 52 0.22 4.26 0.22
N VAL A 53 -0.17 3.38 -0.71
CA VAL A 53 0.78 2.48 -1.40
C VAL A 53 1.76 3.27 -2.25
N ILE A 54 1.27 4.26 -3.02
CA ILE A 54 2.14 5.13 -3.82
C ILE A 54 3.13 5.88 -2.93
N ASP A 55 2.65 6.51 -1.85
CA ASP A 55 3.50 7.27 -0.93
C ASP A 55 4.54 6.38 -0.24
N ALA A 56 4.17 5.15 0.12
CA ALA A 56 5.08 4.17 0.71
C ALA A 56 6.16 3.72 -0.29
N ARG A 57 5.77 3.48 -1.55
CA ARG A 57 6.69 3.15 -2.64
C ARG A 57 7.65 4.28 -2.94
N GLU A 58 7.15 5.50 -3.06
CA GLU A 58 8.00 6.69 -3.25
C GLU A 58 9.02 6.85 -2.12
N ARG A 59 8.62 6.60 -0.87
CA ARG A 59 9.54 6.62 0.27
C ARG A 59 10.59 5.52 0.15
N LEU A 60 10.19 4.31 -0.25
CA LEU A 60 11.11 3.19 -0.43
C LEU A 60 12.13 3.47 -1.55
N THR A 61 11.69 3.99 -2.70
CA THR A 61 12.58 4.37 -3.81
C THR A 61 13.54 5.51 -3.45
N LYS A 62 13.11 6.45 -2.59
CA LYS A 62 14.00 7.52 -2.09
C LYS A 62 15.08 7.00 -1.15
N ILE A 63 14.78 5.94 -0.38
CA ILE A 63 15.73 5.31 0.54
C ILE A 63 16.65 4.38 -0.24
N ASP A 64 16.09 3.45 -1.02
CA ASP A 64 16.81 2.45 -1.82
C ASP A 64 16.38 2.54 -3.29
N PRO A 65 17.15 3.25 -4.14
CA PRO A 65 16.83 3.43 -5.57
C PRO A 65 16.85 2.14 -6.37
N ASN A 66 17.48 1.08 -5.84
CA ASN A 66 17.59 -0.24 -6.47
C ASN A 66 16.52 -1.22 -5.97
N SER A 67 15.62 -0.80 -5.06
CA SER A 67 14.48 -1.61 -4.64
C SER A 67 13.44 -1.64 -5.76
N THR A 68 13.63 -2.54 -6.73
CA THR A 68 12.57 -2.94 -7.66
C THR A 68 11.67 -3.93 -6.94
N ASP A 69 10.64 -3.41 -6.27
CA ASP A 69 9.54 -4.24 -5.78
C ASP A 69 8.76 -4.67 -7.03
N ASN A 70 9.20 -5.78 -7.63
CA ASN A 70 8.60 -6.40 -8.79
C ASN A 70 7.08 -6.51 -8.58
N VAL A 71 6.33 -5.77 -9.41
CA VAL A 71 4.90 -5.98 -9.59
C VAL A 71 4.77 -7.23 -10.45
N GLY A 72 4.52 -8.37 -9.79
CA GLY A 72 4.07 -9.62 -10.38
C GLY A 72 2.80 -10.05 -9.69
#